data_AF-A0A7Y5XN94-F1
#
_entry.id   AF-A0A7Y5XN94-F1
#
_cell.length_a   1.000
_cell.length_b   1.000
_cell.length_c   1.000
_cell.angle_alpha   90.00
_cell.angle_beta   90.00
_cell.angle_gamma   90.00
#
_symmetry.space_group_name_H-M   'P 1'
#
loop_
_entity.id
_entity.type
_entity.pdbx_description
1 polymer ?
#
loop_
_entity_poly.entity_id
_entity_poly.type
_entity_poly.pdbx_seq_one_letter_code
_entity_poly.pdbx_strand_id
1 'polypeptide(L)'
;MGTKDRQRAQARAKLERQMARRAEAAKKRRQIIAGIAAVVGLAVLVTGAIFLVNFLDDDEKDTGKKESATQDCTYFDPPTAENIKDVGKPPVSGFKRTGTATVTIDTNFGPIKFEMDRALAPCTANSWEYLVGKKFFDNTICPRHSDNIIQCGNPFGTLSGGPSYVYNTENLPTGMHPSYPTGTVAMAKGQEDPSVGSQFFIVTQDWDLDPAYTVIGKVTEGLDILETLRALGNDGSMDPNPGGGAPNQEIKINTVTIEG
;
A
#
# COMPACT_ATOMS: atom_id res chain seq x y z
N MET A 1 -42.95 -58.05 -18.52
CA MET A 1 -42.26 -56.77 -18.24
C MET A 1 -40.78 -57.05 -17.99
N GLY A 2 -39.90 -56.54 -18.86
CA GLY A 2 -38.47 -56.86 -18.83
C GLY A 2 -37.76 -56.19 -17.65
N THR A 3 -36.73 -56.85 -17.12
CA THR A 3 -35.88 -56.34 -16.02
C THR A 3 -35.28 -54.96 -16.29
N LYS A 4 -35.04 -54.61 -17.56
CA LYS A 4 -34.59 -53.28 -18.00
C LYS A 4 -35.61 -52.17 -17.77
N ASP A 5 -36.91 -52.46 -17.87
CA ASP A 5 -37.96 -51.45 -17.67
C ASP A 5 -38.11 -51.09 -16.18
N ARG A 6 -37.96 -52.09 -15.30
CA ARG A 6 -37.94 -51.90 -13.84
C ARG A 6 -36.77 -51.03 -13.39
N GLN A 7 -35.58 -51.22 -13.97
CA GLN A 7 -34.40 -50.40 -13.66
C GLN A 7 -34.58 -48.94 -14.10
N ARG A 8 -35.14 -48.71 -15.30
CA ARG A 8 -35.46 -47.35 -15.79
C ARG A 8 -36.51 -46.66 -14.92
N ALA A 9 -37.53 -47.39 -14.48
CA ALA A 9 -38.55 -46.85 -13.57
C ALA A 9 -37.95 -46.45 -12.21
N GLN A 10 -37.07 -47.28 -11.63
CA GLN A 10 -36.38 -46.96 -10.37
C GLN A 10 -35.41 -45.78 -10.52
N ALA A 11 -34.69 -45.68 -11.64
CA ALA A 11 -33.79 -44.56 -11.92
C ALA A 11 -34.56 -43.23 -12.05
N ARG A 12 -35.71 -43.24 -12.75
CA ARG A 12 -36.61 -42.08 -12.85
C ARG A 12 -37.17 -41.66 -11.49
N ALA A 13 -37.66 -42.62 -10.69
CA ALA A 13 -38.15 -42.34 -9.35
C ALA A 13 -37.07 -41.76 -8.41
N LYS A 14 -35.80 -42.22 -8.55
CA LYS A 14 -34.67 -41.66 -7.79
C LYS A 14 -34.33 -40.24 -8.24
N LEU A 15 -34.35 -39.97 -9.55
CA LEU A 15 -34.10 -38.64 -10.10
C LEU A 15 -35.18 -37.65 -9.69
N GLU A 16 -36.46 -38.04 -9.76
CA GLU A 16 -37.59 -37.23 -9.31
C GLU A 16 -37.48 -36.88 -7.81
N ARG A 17 -37.13 -37.85 -6.96
CA ARG A 17 -36.87 -37.61 -5.54
C ARG A 17 -35.70 -36.65 -5.32
N GLN A 18 -34.63 -36.74 -6.12
CA GLN A 18 -33.50 -35.82 -6.04
C GLN A 18 -33.88 -34.40 -6.49
N MET A 19 -34.67 -34.25 -7.55
CA MET A 19 -35.14 -32.94 -8.02
C MET A 19 -36.11 -32.30 -7.02
N ALA A 20 -37.01 -33.07 -6.41
CA ALA A 20 -37.91 -32.59 -5.36
C ALA A 20 -37.13 -32.06 -4.14
N ARG A 21 -36.10 -32.80 -3.68
CA ARG A 21 -35.22 -32.34 -2.58
C ARG A 21 -34.46 -31.07 -2.95
N ARG A 22 -33.95 -30.96 -4.19
CA ARG A 22 -33.25 -29.75 -4.67
C ARG A 22 -34.19 -28.55 -4.78
N ALA A 23 -35.44 -28.74 -5.22
CA ALA A 23 -36.44 -27.68 -5.28
C ALA A 23 -36.83 -27.16 -3.89
N GLU A 24 -36.97 -28.05 -2.91
CA GLU A 24 -37.26 -27.67 -1.52
C GLU A 24 -36.07 -26.93 -0.87
N ALA A 25 -34.83 -27.41 -1.09
CA ALA A 25 -33.62 -26.73 -0.62
C ALA A 25 -33.44 -25.34 -1.26
N ALA A 26 -33.78 -25.20 -2.55
CA ALA A 26 -33.75 -23.91 -3.24
C ALA A 26 -34.78 -22.92 -2.68
N LYS A 27 -35.99 -23.39 -2.31
CA LYS A 27 -37.00 -22.56 -1.62
C LYS A 27 -36.52 -22.11 -0.24
N LYS A 28 -35.95 -23.01 0.57
CA LYS A 28 -35.36 -22.64 1.89
C LYS A 28 -34.23 -21.64 1.73
N ARG A 29 -33.33 -21.82 0.74
CA ARG A 29 -32.24 -20.87 0.45
C ARG A 29 -32.77 -19.50 0.03
N ARG A 30 -33.82 -19.43 -0.80
CA ARG A 30 -34.47 -18.16 -1.17
C ARG A 30 -35.12 -17.47 0.03
N GLN A 31 -35.77 -18.21 0.93
CA GLN A 31 -36.35 -17.66 2.15
C GLN A 31 -35.27 -17.12 3.11
N ILE A 32 -34.14 -17.83 3.27
CA ILE A 32 -33.02 -17.36 4.09
C ILE A 32 -32.36 -16.10 3.50
N ILE A 33 -32.10 -16.08 2.18
CA ILE A 33 -31.53 -14.91 1.50
C ILE A 33 -32.47 -13.70 1.58
N ALA A 34 -33.78 -13.89 1.38
CA ALA A 34 -34.76 -12.82 1.52
C ALA A 34 -34.83 -12.27 2.96
N GLY A 35 -34.68 -13.13 3.98
CA GLY A 35 -34.59 -12.72 5.38
C GLY A 35 -33.34 -11.89 5.69
N ILE A 36 -32.17 -12.29 5.17
CA ILE A 36 -30.91 -11.53 5.35
C ILE A 36 -30.98 -10.17 4.61
N ALA A 37 -31.54 -10.14 3.39
CA ALA A 37 -31.71 -8.89 2.64
C ALA A 37 -32.69 -7.91 3.34
N ALA A 38 -33.73 -8.41 4.02
CA ALA A 38 -34.64 -7.57 4.81
C ALA A 38 -33.95 -6.98 6.06
N VAL A 39 -33.08 -7.74 6.73
CA VAL A 39 -32.30 -7.25 7.89
C VAL A 39 -31.23 -6.24 7.47
N VAL A 40 -30.51 -6.49 6.37
CA VAL A 40 -29.54 -5.53 5.82
C VAL A 40 -30.24 -4.29 5.28
N GLY A 41 -31.40 -4.43 4.62
CA GLY A 41 -32.21 -3.30 4.14
C GLY A 41 -32.69 -2.41 5.28
N LEU A 42 -33.13 -2.98 6.40
CA LEU A 42 -33.51 -2.22 7.60
C LEU A 42 -32.30 -1.56 8.28
N ALA A 43 -31.14 -2.24 8.36
CA ALA A 43 -29.92 -1.65 8.90
C ALA A 43 -29.39 -0.49 8.03
N VAL A 44 -29.48 -0.61 6.70
CA VAL A 44 -29.12 0.45 5.74
C VAL A 44 -30.14 1.60 5.77
N LEU A 45 -31.42 1.35 6.04
CA LEU A 45 -32.42 2.42 6.19
C LEU A 45 -32.29 3.16 7.53
N VAL A 46 -31.93 2.49 8.62
CA VAL A 46 -31.69 3.14 9.92
C VAL A 46 -30.36 3.91 9.91
N THR A 47 -29.29 3.36 9.30
CA THR A 47 -28.04 4.12 9.11
C THR A 47 -28.18 5.23 8.08
N GLY A 48 -28.93 5.00 6.98
CA GLY A 48 -29.25 6.01 5.97
C GLY A 48 -30.10 7.14 6.52
N ALA A 49 -31.10 6.85 7.37
CA ALA A 49 -31.89 7.89 8.04
C ALA A 49 -31.01 8.70 9.02
N ILE A 50 -30.17 8.06 9.84
CA ILE A 50 -29.24 8.76 10.74
C ILE A 50 -28.22 9.61 9.95
N PHE A 51 -27.78 9.16 8.78
CA PHE A 51 -26.88 9.93 7.92
C PHE A 51 -27.61 11.11 7.23
N LEU A 52 -28.92 11.00 6.97
CA LEU A 52 -29.70 12.03 6.28
C LEU A 52 -30.25 13.11 7.24
N VAL A 53 -30.55 12.79 8.51
CA VAL A 53 -30.88 13.82 9.52
C VAL A 53 -29.64 14.56 10.04
N ASN A 54 -28.43 13.99 9.92
CA ASN A 54 -27.18 14.70 10.18
C ASN A 54 -26.67 15.52 8.98
N PHE A 55 -27.35 15.49 7.82
CA PHE A 55 -26.93 16.22 6.61
C PHE A 55 -27.93 17.30 6.16
N LEU A 56 -29.06 17.47 6.87
CA LEU A 56 -30.11 18.45 6.55
C LEU A 56 -30.71 19.08 7.83
N ASP A 57 -29.88 19.73 8.63
CA ASP A 57 -30.22 20.86 9.54
C ASP A 57 -28.95 21.20 10.33
N ASP A 58 -28.23 22.26 9.97
CA ASP A 58 -28.50 23.62 10.43
C ASP A 58 -27.34 24.54 10.05
N ASP A 59 -27.70 25.70 9.52
CA ASP A 59 -26.81 26.80 9.21
C ASP A 59 -26.30 27.48 10.49
N GLU A 60 -25.10 28.07 10.37
CA GLU A 60 -24.51 29.10 11.23
C GLU A 60 -23.67 28.69 12.46
N LYS A 61 -22.38 29.07 12.35
CA LYS A 61 -21.34 29.27 13.38
C LYS A 61 -20.53 28.05 13.81
N ASP A 62 -19.50 27.75 13.02
CA ASP A 62 -18.11 27.98 13.46
C ASP A 62 -17.17 27.92 12.25
N THR A 63 -16.27 28.88 12.14
CA THR A 63 -15.21 28.93 11.12
C THR A 63 -14.13 27.90 11.43
N GLY A 64 -14.47 26.61 11.32
CA GLY A 64 -13.53 25.50 11.32
C GLY A 64 -12.96 25.29 9.92
N LYS A 65 -11.88 26.02 9.60
CA LYS A 65 -10.99 25.79 8.46
C LYS A 65 -10.81 24.28 8.22
N LYS A 66 -11.15 23.79 7.02
CA LYS A 66 -10.50 22.60 6.45
C LYS A 66 -9.03 22.95 6.22
N GLU A 67 -8.21 22.76 7.23
CA GLU A 67 -6.78 23.06 7.23
C GLU A 67 -6.00 21.87 6.67
N SER A 68 -5.88 21.76 5.35
CA SER A 68 -4.93 20.82 4.71
C SER A 68 -4.57 21.20 3.26
N ALA A 69 -4.40 22.49 2.96
CA ALA A 69 -3.99 22.92 1.61
C ALA A 69 -2.87 23.98 1.54
N THR A 70 -2.36 24.46 2.68
CA THR A 70 -1.42 25.62 2.67
C THR A 70 -0.30 25.56 3.70
N GLN A 71 -0.07 24.45 4.41
CA GLN A 71 1.03 24.40 5.37
C GLN A 71 2.34 24.07 4.66
N ASP A 72 3.32 24.96 4.76
CA ASP A 72 4.68 24.76 4.24
C ASP A 72 5.31 23.49 4.83
N CYS A 73 6.14 22.83 4.02
CA CYS A 73 6.88 21.66 4.48
C CYS A 73 8.10 22.09 5.29
N THR A 74 8.35 21.38 6.40
CA THR A 74 9.52 21.61 7.23
C THR A 74 10.52 20.47 7.06
N TYR A 75 11.76 20.81 6.72
CA TYR A 75 12.87 19.88 6.52
C TYR A 75 13.97 20.15 7.54
N PHE A 76 14.10 19.25 8.50
CA PHE A 76 15.04 19.33 9.62
C PHE A 76 16.40 18.79 9.24
N ASP A 77 17.42 19.12 10.02
CA ASP A 77 18.73 18.49 9.87
C ASP A 77 18.67 17.04 10.37
N PRO A 78 19.38 16.11 9.72
CA PRO A 78 19.38 14.71 10.11
C PRO A 78 20.00 14.54 11.52
N PRO A 79 19.56 13.53 12.29
CA PRO A 79 20.06 13.30 13.64
C PRO A 79 21.54 12.86 13.67
N THR A 80 22.08 12.38 12.55
CA THR A 80 23.49 12.01 12.39
C THR A 80 24.06 12.66 11.13
N ALA A 81 25.37 12.95 11.14
CA ALA A 81 26.10 13.50 10.00
C ALA A 81 26.80 12.41 9.16
N GLU A 82 26.57 11.14 9.47
CA GLU A 82 27.19 10.01 8.77
C GLU A 82 26.40 9.61 7.54
N ASN A 83 27.09 9.21 6.46
CA ASN A 83 26.47 8.74 5.22
C ASN A 83 25.39 9.71 4.68
N ILE A 84 25.73 11.00 4.64
CA ILE A 84 24.89 12.05 4.06
C ILE A 84 25.34 12.32 2.63
N LYS A 85 24.43 12.15 1.67
CA LYS A 85 24.58 12.64 0.29
C LYS A 85 23.89 13.99 0.20
N ASP A 86 24.66 15.06 0.30
CA ASP A 86 24.11 16.40 0.23
C ASP A 86 23.80 16.81 -1.22
N VAL A 87 22.51 17.01 -1.50
CA VAL A 87 22.00 17.57 -2.76
C VAL A 87 21.21 18.86 -2.54
N GLY A 88 21.25 19.41 -1.32
CA GLY A 88 20.41 20.49 -0.83
C GLY A 88 19.07 20.03 -0.25
N LYS A 89 18.23 21.00 0.13
CA LYS A 89 16.86 20.77 0.63
C LYS A 89 15.82 21.10 -0.46
N PRO A 90 14.68 20.37 -0.49
CA PRO A 90 13.54 20.70 -1.33
C PRO A 90 12.92 22.06 -0.97
N PRO A 91 12.18 22.69 -1.89
CA PRO A 91 11.47 23.93 -1.60
C PRO A 91 10.39 23.69 -0.55
N VAL A 92 10.25 24.61 0.41
CA VAL A 92 9.26 24.51 1.50
C VAL A 92 7.84 24.89 1.06
N SER A 93 7.71 25.56 -0.08
CA SER A 93 6.45 26.05 -0.64
C SER A 93 6.54 26.13 -2.17
N GLY A 94 5.41 26.37 -2.85
CA GLY A 94 5.37 26.54 -4.30
C GLY A 94 5.56 25.25 -5.14
N PHE A 95 5.51 24.08 -4.51
CA PHE A 95 5.56 22.77 -5.17
C PHE A 95 4.16 22.20 -5.43
N LYS A 96 4.05 21.16 -6.27
CA LYS A 96 2.78 20.50 -6.58
C LYS A 96 2.26 19.74 -5.34
N ARG A 97 1.06 20.06 -4.86
CA ARG A 97 0.43 19.39 -3.70
C ARG A 97 -0.73 18.46 -4.06
N THR A 98 -1.13 18.45 -5.33
CA THR A 98 -2.29 17.70 -5.81
C THR A 98 -1.98 17.03 -7.14
N GLY A 99 -2.81 16.06 -7.50
CA GLY A 99 -2.65 15.27 -8.70
C GLY A 99 -1.69 14.09 -8.49
N THR A 100 -1.82 13.10 -9.35
CA THR A 100 -1.01 11.88 -9.30
C THR A 100 0.24 12.01 -10.16
N ALA A 101 1.25 11.22 -9.84
CA ALA A 101 2.46 11.05 -10.63
C ALA A 101 2.76 9.55 -10.75
N THR A 102 3.27 9.13 -11.90
CA THR A 102 3.84 7.80 -12.07
C THR A 102 5.32 7.86 -11.77
N VAL A 103 5.77 7.10 -10.79
CA VAL A 103 7.18 6.92 -10.47
C VAL A 103 7.63 5.60 -11.09
N THR A 104 8.68 5.64 -11.91
CA THR A 104 9.30 4.44 -12.49
C THR A 104 10.66 4.23 -11.86
N ILE A 105 10.83 3.10 -11.16
CA ILE A 105 12.11 2.61 -10.64
C ILE A 105 12.63 1.58 -11.65
N ASP A 106 13.64 1.97 -12.45
CA ASP A 106 14.30 1.06 -13.38
C ASP A 106 15.35 0.24 -12.63
N THR A 107 15.21 -1.09 -12.65
CA THR A 107 16.12 -2.01 -11.97
C THR A 107 16.77 -2.98 -12.94
N ASN A 108 17.81 -3.69 -12.49
CA ASN A 108 18.38 -4.83 -13.22
C ASN A 108 17.41 -6.03 -13.39
N PHE A 109 16.24 -6.01 -12.76
CA PHE A 109 15.15 -6.98 -12.95
C PHE A 109 14.03 -6.45 -13.86
N GLY A 110 14.12 -5.20 -14.32
CA GLY A 110 13.10 -4.51 -15.08
C GLY A 110 12.47 -3.34 -14.32
N PRO A 111 11.56 -2.60 -14.97
CA PRO A 111 10.93 -1.43 -14.37
C PRO A 111 9.82 -1.83 -13.39
N ILE A 112 9.83 -1.21 -12.20
CA ILE A 112 8.73 -1.25 -11.24
C ILE A 112 8.10 0.14 -11.22
N LYS A 113 6.80 0.24 -11.46
CA LYS A 113 6.09 1.52 -11.45
C LYS A 113 5.11 1.59 -10.30
N PHE A 114 5.01 2.75 -9.67
CA PHE A 114 3.97 3.02 -8.69
C PHE A 114 3.32 4.38 -8.93
N GLU A 115 2.05 4.48 -8.56
CA GLU A 115 1.32 5.74 -8.55
C GLU A 115 1.52 6.43 -7.19
N MET A 116 1.92 7.70 -7.24
CA MET A 116 2.09 8.59 -6.10
C MET A 116 0.99 9.66 -6.12
N ASP A 117 0.21 9.77 -5.05
CA ASP A 117 -0.77 10.85 -4.87
C ASP A 117 -0.19 11.94 -3.95
N ARG A 118 0.05 13.12 -4.52
CA ARG A 118 0.64 14.26 -3.80
C ARG A 118 -0.25 14.77 -2.68
N ALA A 119 -1.56 14.59 -2.77
CA ALA A 119 -2.49 15.09 -1.75
C ALA A 119 -2.44 14.26 -0.47
N LEU A 120 -2.06 12.98 -0.55
CA LEU A 120 -2.01 12.10 0.61
C LEU A 120 -0.77 12.35 1.48
N ALA A 121 0.39 12.59 0.85
CA ALA A 121 1.66 12.84 1.53
C ALA A 121 2.46 13.96 0.84
N PRO A 122 2.03 15.24 0.94
CA PRO A 122 2.58 16.32 0.13
C PRO A 122 4.06 16.62 0.38
N CYS A 123 4.54 16.56 1.63
CA CYS A 123 5.95 16.82 1.91
C CYS A 123 6.85 15.67 1.49
N THR A 124 6.34 14.45 1.61
CA THR A 124 6.99 13.23 1.12
C THR A 124 7.05 13.21 -0.40
N ALA A 125 5.96 13.57 -1.10
CA ALA A 125 5.94 13.65 -2.55
C ALA A 125 6.88 14.75 -3.09
N ASN A 126 6.92 15.92 -2.44
CA ASN A 126 7.87 16.98 -2.77
C ASN A 126 9.33 16.55 -2.57
N SER A 127 9.61 15.81 -1.49
CA SER A 127 10.92 15.20 -1.24
C SER A 127 11.30 14.21 -2.36
N TRP A 128 10.38 13.33 -2.76
CA TRP A 128 10.58 12.40 -3.89
C TRP A 128 10.87 13.12 -5.21
N GLU A 129 10.04 14.10 -5.59
CA GLU A 129 10.23 14.89 -6.81
C GLU A 129 11.60 15.57 -6.82
N TYR A 130 11.98 16.16 -5.70
CA TYR A 130 13.28 16.80 -5.54
C TYR A 130 14.43 15.79 -5.68
N LEU A 131 14.41 14.69 -4.94
CA LEU A 131 15.47 13.68 -4.94
C LEU A 131 15.61 13.00 -6.30
N VAL A 132 14.51 12.68 -6.97
CA VAL A 132 14.52 12.15 -8.34
C VAL A 132 15.10 13.19 -9.31
N GLY A 133 14.68 14.45 -9.22
CA GLY A 133 15.25 15.55 -10.04
C GLY A 133 16.75 15.76 -9.81
N LYS A 134 17.26 15.37 -8.64
CA LYS A 134 18.70 15.37 -8.30
C LYS A 134 19.42 14.06 -8.64
N LYS A 135 18.75 13.10 -9.28
CA LYS A 135 19.31 11.77 -9.58
C LYS A 135 19.84 11.07 -8.33
N PHE A 136 19.17 11.29 -7.20
CA PHE A 136 19.66 10.84 -5.91
C PHE A 136 19.72 9.32 -5.81
N PHE A 137 18.75 8.65 -6.43
CA PHE A 137 18.55 7.19 -6.43
C PHE A 137 19.29 6.45 -7.57
N ASP A 138 19.85 7.18 -8.54
CA ASP A 138 20.53 6.56 -9.68
C ASP A 138 21.77 5.78 -9.24
N ASN A 139 21.96 4.59 -9.81
CA ASN A 139 23.06 3.67 -9.50
C ASN A 139 23.17 3.30 -8.01
N THR A 140 22.04 3.12 -7.34
CA THR A 140 21.98 2.67 -5.95
C THR A 140 21.54 1.21 -5.88
N ILE A 141 21.69 0.58 -4.72
CA ILE A 141 21.23 -0.79 -4.48
C ILE A 141 20.10 -0.81 -3.45
N CYS A 142 19.37 -1.91 -3.39
CA CYS A 142 18.48 -2.24 -2.28
C CYS A 142 19.24 -3.14 -1.30
N PRO A 143 19.77 -2.61 -0.20
CA PRO A 143 20.67 -3.37 0.69
C PRO A 143 19.94 -4.37 1.58
N ARG A 144 18.60 -4.35 1.62
CA ARG A 144 17.83 -5.26 2.47
C ARG A 144 16.63 -5.84 1.75
N HIS A 145 16.48 -7.13 1.91
CA HIS A 145 15.32 -7.94 1.59
C HIS A 145 14.93 -8.70 2.85
N SER A 146 13.66 -8.67 3.23
CA SER A 146 13.04 -9.62 4.17
C SER A 146 11.82 -10.30 3.54
N ASP A 147 11.18 -11.23 4.25
CA ASP A 147 10.02 -11.99 3.77
C ASP A 147 8.89 -11.11 3.19
N ASN A 148 8.71 -9.91 3.74
CA ASN A 148 7.62 -9.01 3.38
C ASN A 148 8.03 -7.82 2.52
N ILE A 149 9.31 -7.45 2.48
CA ILE A 149 9.74 -6.17 1.88
C ILE A 149 11.08 -6.23 1.15
N ILE A 150 11.24 -5.34 0.17
CA ILE A 150 12.55 -4.91 -0.35
C ILE A 150 12.75 -3.45 0.04
N GLN A 151 13.84 -3.13 0.74
CA GLN A 151 14.19 -1.78 1.19
C GLN A 151 15.35 -1.21 0.37
N CYS A 152 15.16 0.02 -0.13
CA CYS A 152 16.05 0.73 -1.03
C CYS A 152 16.16 2.22 -0.63
N GLY A 153 16.79 3.02 -1.48
CA GLY A 153 16.76 4.49 -1.36
C GLY A 153 17.89 5.10 -0.53
N ASN A 154 18.88 4.30 -0.13
CA ASN A 154 20.12 4.79 0.46
C ASN A 154 21.23 4.85 -0.62
N PRO A 155 21.84 6.02 -0.87
CA PRO A 155 22.84 6.17 -1.93
C PRO A 155 24.18 5.50 -1.62
N PHE A 156 24.41 5.10 -0.38
CA PHE A 156 25.61 4.40 0.08
C PHE A 156 25.40 2.88 0.17
N GLY A 157 24.21 2.37 -0.17
CA GLY A 157 23.92 0.94 -0.09
C GLY A 157 23.92 0.40 1.35
N THR A 158 23.56 1.22 2.33
CA THR A 158 23.45 0.83 3.73
C THR A 158 22.03 1.10 4.26
N LEU A 159 21.74 0.70 5.50
CA LEU A 159 20.47 1.02 6.16
C LEU A 159 20.51 2.32 6.97
N SER A 160 21.61 3.08 6.91
CA SER A 160 21.81 4.32 7.67
C SER A 160 22.31 5.46 6.80
N GLY A 161 21.82 6.66 7.04
CA GLY A 161 22.09 7.84 6.21
C GLY A 161 20.98 8.13 5.20
N GLY A 162 21.26 9.06 4.29
CA GLY A 162 20.25 9.62 3.39
C GLY A 162 20.63 11.02 2.88
N PRO A 163 19.64 11.88 2.59
CA PRO A 163 19.89 13.25 2.17
C PRO A 163 20.26 14.13 3.39
N SER A 164 20.65 15.37 3.14
CA SER A 164 20.99 16.37 4.16
C SER A 164 19.78 16.90 4.96
N TYR A 165 18.68 16.16 4.99
CA TYR A 165 17.46 16.52 5.71
C TYR A 165 16.60 15.32 6.10
N VAL A 166 15.74 15.52 7.09
CA VAL A 166 14.63 14.63 7.45
C VAL A 166 13.33 15.41 7.58
N TYR A 167 12.19 14.71 7.52
CA TYR A 167 10.85 15.27 7.69
C TYR A 167 9.94 14.31 8.46
N ASN A 168 8.77 14.82 8.85
CA ASN A 168 7.79 14.08 9.63
C ASN A 168 7.09 13.01 8.77
N THR A 169 6.53 12.02 9.45
CA THR A 169 5.60 11.07 8.83
C THR A 169 4.31 11.74 8.34
N GLU A 170 3.70 11.17 7.30
CA GLU A 170 2.43 11.58 6.66
C GLU A 170 1.66 10.31 6.27
N ASN A 171 0.38 10.41 5.88
CA ASN A 171 -0.40 9.30 5.29
C ASN A 171 -0.23 7.92 5.96
N LEU A 172 -0.40 7.87 7.29
CA LEU A 172 -0.26 6.63 8.04
C LEU A 172 -1.49 5.73 7.82
N PRO A 173 -1.31 4.42 7.57
CA PRO A 173 -2.40 3.50 7.21
C PRO A 173 -3.25 3.05 8.41
N THR A 174 -3.71 3.99 9.23
CA THR A 174 -4.49 3.70 10.44
C THR A 174 -5.83 3.02 10.12
N GLY A 175 -6.15 1.94 10.85
CA GLY A 175 -7.42 1.21 10.70
C GLY A 175 -7.51 0.31 9.47
N MET A 176 -6.40 0.05 8.77
CA MET A 176 -6.35 -0.90 7.64
C MET A 176 -5.73 -2.23 8.08
N HIS A 177 -6.22 -3.34 7.50
CA HIS A 177 -5.67 -4.69 7.73
C HIS A 177 -5.67 -5.50 6.41
N PRO A 178 -4.50 -5.95 5.92
CA PRO A 178 -3.18 -5.60 6.43
C PRO A 178 -2.92 -4.09 6.34
N SER A 179 -2.21 -3.51 7.31
CA SER A 179 -1.80 -2.10 7.26
C SER A 179 -1.03 -1.78 5.96
N TYR A 180 -0.22 -2.73 5.49
CA TYR A 180 0.56 -2.62 4.27
C TYR A 180 0.31 -3.83 3.36
N PRO A 181 -0.68 -3.77 2.46
CA PRO A 181 -0.90 -4.83 1.48
C PRO A 181 0.25 -4.90 0.45
N THR A 182 0.37 -6.04 -0.22
CA THR A 182 1.33 -6.27 -1.32
C THR A 182 1.27 -5.16 -2.37
N GLY A 183 2.43 -4.68 -2.80
CA GLY A 183 2.61 -3.57 -3.73
C GLY A 183 2.55 -2.19 -3.09
N THR A 184 2.39 -2.07 -1.76
CA THR A 184 2.52 -0.77 -1.08
C THR A 184 3.96 -0.28 -1.14
N VAL A 185 4.15 1.01 -1.45
CA VAL A 185 5.43 1.70 -1.34
C VAL A 185 5.36 2.65 -0.16
N ALA A 186 6.24 2.48 0.82
CA ALA A 186 6.24 3.26 2.04
C ALA A 186 7.65 3.72 2.44
N MET A 187 7.74 4.82 3.19
CA MET A 187 9.01 5.41 3.58
C MET A 187 9.58 4.74 4.82
N ALA A 188 10.83 4.31 4.75
CA ALA A 188 11.56 3.88 5.94
C ALA A 188 11.95 5.10 6.79
N LYS A 189 12.05 4.89 8.10
CA LYS A 189 12.36 5.94 9.07
C LYS A 189 13.15 5.38 10.25
N GLY A 190 13.76 6.28 11.02
CA GLY A 190 14.31 5.97 12.34
C GLY A 190 13.22 5.80 13.41
N GLN A 191 13.65 5.62 14.66
CA GLN A 191 12.72 5.45 15.78
C GLN A 191 11.97 6.76 16.10
N GLU A 192 12.71 7.87 16.15
CA GLU A 192 12.16 9.21 16.38
C GLU A 192 11.37 9.73 15.17
N ASP A 193 10.54 10.76 15.36
CA ASP A 193 9.95 11.55 14.28
C ASP A 193 10.21 13.03 14.59
N PRO A 194 10.77 13.84 13.65
CA PRO A 194 11.07 13.57 12.25
C PRO A 194 12.27 12.64 12.04
N SER A 195 12.10 11.61 11.20
CA SER A 195 13.24 10.80 10.72
C SER A 195 13.04 10.17 9.34
N VAL A 196 12.00 10.61 8.60
CA VAL A 196 11.79 10.19 7.23
C VAL A 196 12.82 10.90 6.34
N GLY A 197 13.57 10.12 5.55
CA GLY A 197 14.60 10.62 4.64
C GLY A 197 14.31 10.24 3.19
N SER A 198 15.23 9.49 2.58
CA SER A 198 15.13 8.97 1.21
C SER A 198 14.86 7.47 1.14
N GLN A 199 15.10 6.73 2.23
CA GLN A 199 14.93 5.29 2.22
C GLN A 199 13.45 4.93 2.15
N PHE A 200 13.12 3.91 1.35
CA PHE A 200 11.76 3.41 1.17
C PHE A 200 11.78 1.89 1.09
N PHE A 201 10.63 1.28 1.28
CA PHE A 201 10.44 -0.14 1.04
C PHE A 201 9.22 -0.40 0.18
N ILE A 202 9.31 -1.45 -0.62
CA ILE A 202 8.20 -2.00 -1.41
C ILE A 202 7.77 -3.30 -0.74
N VAL A 203 6.48 -3.40 -0.45
CA VAL A 203 5.89 -4.59 0.17
C VAL A 203 5.68 -5.67 -0.87
N THR A 204 6.38 -6.79 -0.72
CA THR A 204 6.31 -7.96 -1.62
C THR A 204 5.31 -9.01 -1.15
N GLN A 205 4.87 -8.93 0.10
CA GLN A 205 3.84 -9.77 0.69
C GLN A 205 3.11 -9.02 1.80
N ASP A 206 1.78 -9.16 1.84
CA ASP A 206 0.89 -8.54 2.85
C ASP A 206 1.51 -8.55 4.25
N TRP A 207 1.62 -7.37 4.83
CA TRP A 207 2.29 -7.17 6.10
C TRP A 207 1.42 -6.34 7.03
N ASP A 208 1.02 -6.97 8.13
CA ASP A 208 0.29 -6.30 9.20
C ASP A 208 1.28 -5.91 10.30
N LEU A 209 1.57 -4.61 10.36
CA LEU A 209 2.47 -3.99 11.32
C LEU A 209 1.85 -2.63 11.73
N ASP A 210 2.27 -2.11 12.89
CA ASP A 210 1.89 -0.80 13.39
C ASP A 210 1.96 0.28 12.28
N PRO A 211 0.90 1.05 12.04
CA PRO A 211 0.82 2.00 10.92
C PRO A 211 1.70 3.24 11.15
N ALA A 212 3.02 3.07 11.13
CA ALA A 212 4.02 4.05 11.52
C ALA A 212 4.89 4.57 10.35
N TYR A 213 4.69 4.01 9.15
CA TYR A 213 5.43 4.37 7.94
C TYR A 213 4.52 5.05 6.93
N THR A 214 4.94 6.21 6.41
CA THR A 214 4.25 6.97 5.38
C THR A 214 4.06 6.14 4.13
N VAL A 215 2.82 5.91 3.72
CA VAL A 215 2.53 5.33 2.40
C VAL A 215 2.66 6.42 1.36
N ILE A 216 3.60 6.27 0.42
CA ILE A 216 3.80 7.24 -0.66
C ILE A 216 3.09 6.82 -1.96
N GLY A 217 2.80 5.52 -2.11
CA GLY A 217 2.12 5.06 -3.32
C GLY A 217 1.88 3.57 -3.35
N LYS A 218 1.38 3.12 -4.51
CA LYS A 218 1.08 1.72 -4.78
C LYS A 218 1.58 1.31 -6.15
N VAL A 219 2.25 0.15 -6.20
CA VAL A 219 2.76 -0.46 -7.44
C VAL A 219 1.60 -0.72 -8.41
N THR A 220 1.76 -0.24 -9.63
CA THR A 220 0.81 -0.39 -10.75
C THR A 220 1.37 -1.29 -11.86
N GLU A 221 2.69 -1.39 -12.00
CA GLU A 221 3.39 -2.31 -12.90
C GLU A 221 4.62 -2.93 -12.23
N GLY A 222 4.93 -4.20 -12.53
CA GLY A 222 6.09 -4.91 -11.96
C GLY A 222 5.79 -5.74 -10.71
N LEU A 223 4.53 -6.13 -10.46
CA LEU A 223 4.18 -7.03 -9.34
C LEU A 223 4.79 -8.43 -9.49
N ASP A 224 4.95 -8.91 -10.73
CA ASP A 224 5.65 -10.14 -11.08
C ASP A 224 7.16 -10.07 -10.78
N ILE A 225 7.76 -8.88 -10.94
CA ILE A 225 9.14 -8.62 -10.51
C ILE A 225 9.22 -8.74 -8.98
N LEU A 226 8.28 -8.19 -8.23
CA LEU A 226 8.25 -8.32 -6.76
C LEU A 226 8.14 -9.79 -6.32
N GLU A 227 7.31 -10.58 -6.99
CA GLU A 227 7.19 -12.02 -6.73
C GLU A 227 8.51 -12.75 -7.01
N THR A 228 9.16 -12.43 -8.12
CA THR A 228 10.47 -12.99 -8.50
C THR A 228 11.52 -12.65 -7.45
N LEU A 229 11.61 -11.37 -7.07
CA LEU A 229 12.56 -10.91 -6.05
C LEU A 229 12.34 -11.64 -4.73
N ARG A 230 11.09 -11.74 -4.25
CA ARG A 230 10.73 -12.49 -3.03
C ARG A 230 11.18 -13.94 -3.11
N ALA A 231 10.97 -14.62 -4.24
CA ALA A 231 11.37 -16.01 -4.42
C ALA A 231 12.90 -16.22 -4.40
N LEU A 232 13.69 -15.21 -4.80
CA LEU A 232 15.16 -15.27 -4.73
C LEU A 232 15.70 -15.18 -3.29
N GLY A 233 14.93 -14.58 -2.38
CA GLY A 233 15.26 -14.49 -0.96
C GLY A 233 16.48 -13.61 -0.65
N ASN A 234 17.00 -13.80 0.56
CA ASN A 234 18.11 -13.05 1.15
C ASN A 234 19.08 -13.99 1.88
N ASP A 235 20.21 -13.45 2.34
CA ASP A 235 21.28 -14.20 3.00
C ASP A 235 21.12 -14.37 4.53
N GLY A 236 20.06 -13.81 5.13
CA GLY A 236 19.81 -13.86 6.57
C GLY A 236 20.79 -13.05 7.45
N SER A 237 21.65 -12.22 6.85
CA SER A 237 22.70 -11.47 7.57
C SER A 237 22.18 -10.45 8.59
N MET A 238 20.88 -10.15 8.57
CA MET A 238 20.22 -9.18 9.44
C MET A 238 19.22 -9.83 10.40
N ASP A 239 19.19 -11.16 10.48
CA ASP A 239 18.36 -11.88 11.44
C ASP A 239 18.94 -11.85 12.86
N PRO A 240 18.09 -11.83 13.91
CA PRO A 240 16.63 -11.68 13.85
C PRO A 240 16.16 -10.22 13.75
N ASN A 241 17.07 -9.25 13.87
CA ASN A 241 16.75 -7.82 13.94
C ASN A 241 17.73 -7.01 13.09
N PRO A 242 17.26 -6.25 12.08
CA PRO A 242 15.86 -5.99 11.71
C PRO A 242 15.14 -7.14 10.99
N GLY A 243 15.79 -8.27 10.76
CA GLY A 243 15.25 -9.41 10.03
C GLY A 243 15.55 -9.33 8.52
N GLY A 244 15.73 -10.49 7.90
CA GLY A 244 16.15 -10.66 6.52
C GLY A 244 17.65 -10.51 6.34
N GLY A 245 18.07 -9.90 5.23
CA GLY A 245 19.48 -9.75 4.90
C GLY A 245 19.71 -9.05 3.57
N ALA A 246 20.94 -9.13 3.08
CA ALA A 246 21.25 -8.70 1.72
C ALA A 246 20.52 -9.61 0.72
N PRO A 247 19.96 -9.08 -0.37
CA PRO A 247 19.38 -9.90 -1.43
C PRO A 247 20.40 -10.93 -1.97
N ASN A 248 19.98 -12.18 -2.19
CA ASN A 248 20.85 -13.22 -2.76
C ASN A 248 21.35 -12.88 -4.17
N GLN A 249 20.60 -12.03 -4.87
CA GLN A 249 21.02 -11.37 -6.09
C GLN A 249 20.89 -9.87 -5.89
N GLU A 250 21.97 -9.12 -6.15
CA GLU A 250 21.98 -7.67 -5.98
C GLU A 250 20.84 -7.03 -6.79
N ILE A 251 20.01 -6.26 -6.10
CA ILE A 251 18.95 -5.46 -6.71
C ILE A 251 19.52 -4.06 -6.88
N LYS A 252 19.80 -3.69 -8.13
CA LYS A 252 20.35 -2.40 -8.49
C LYS A 252 19.27 -1.54 -9.12
N ILE A 253 19.13 -0.32 -8.61
CA ILE A 253 18.36 0.76 -9.23
C ILE A 253 19.29 1.47 -10.22
N ASN A 254 18.97 1.39 -11.50
CA ASN A 254 19.71 2.09 -12.54
C ASN A 254 19.32 3.57 -12.54
N THR A 255 18.02 3.85 -12.62
CA THR A 255 17.46 5.20 -12.62
C THR A 255 16.10 5.22 -11.93
N VAL A 256 15.71 6.40 -11.45
CA VAL A 256 14.32 6.67 -11.06
C VAL A 256 13.81 7.88 -11.83
N THR A 257 12.59 7.81 -12.34
CA THR A 257 11.94 8.91 -13.08
C THR A 257 10.52 9.14 -12.57
N ILE A 258 10.02 10.37 -12.75
CA ILE A 258 8.66 10.77 -12.37
C ILE A 258 8.00 11.47 -13.56
N GLU A 259 6.79 11.04 -13.89
CA GLU A 259 5.95 11.61 -14.95
C GLU A 259 4.58 12.03 -14.39
N GLY A 260 4.10 13.22 -14.76
CA GLY A 260 2.83 13.82 -14.29
C GLY A 260 3.00 15.15 -13.54
#